data_AF-A0AAD9ILT8-F1
#
_entry.id   AF-A0AAD9ILT8-F1
#
_cell.length_a   1.000
_cell.length_b   1.000
_cell.length_c   1.000
_cell.angle_alpha   90.00
_cell.angle_beta   90.00
_cell.angle_gamma   90.00
#
_symmetry.space_group_name_H-M   'P 1'
#
loop_
_entity.id
_entity.type
_entity.pdbx_description
1 polymer ?
#
loop_
_entity_poly.entity_id
_entity_poly.type
_entity_poly.pdbx_seq_one_letter_code
_entity_poly.pdbx_strand_id
1 'polypeptide(L)'
;MTSGTSGRRWAADLSSKTTYIYADKFKASGRLTIGTSLTLNKPLVTGRFMSITVNAGKTLTLRSQPRFPRGRVLGGDGNVVFSGPGPFWVLPDWWMGSNSNTDANVALRKIITACGTTKCDVIMTASLQLSGQFAVPQNIRIWSSSGSKLAPHSSSKSGNGLVFGPGGDYTSGYGPMDLPNLSGFFGTAVQAIGTSNLQLYIPSLGASGTGVRFGTQGDARSIRGTTVEPFLVSTVRDTIVVDSRAGDSLSTSSAYTHFLVGVPTTAQSSGLKFLGGTPTLSSFVTTIMSVDPNIKNPTFNLITNKASGPISNAVIRAPAWAGFPADSTFVSGVFNGLSALVKVAGSIKTKVLSSSGANNAYDWGGAWNRDAAVNMYAGRQKNPPASALITSNYASIKFPPALLTGSWPAGGTRTFYLNHVMATGGLKRILLGPGRVPTLAEFTINPGIVVHSIKDVGSYNLEVTLRNTLGRALTKKDLTLPSGSSYSLYFNLMIGVPGLGV
;
A
#
# COMPACT_ATOMS: atom_id res chain seq x y z
N MET A 1 46.61 -9.09 -18.85
CA MET A 1 45.44 -8.96 -19.76
C MET A 1 45.92 -9.15 -21.19
N THR A 2 45.11 -9.74 -22.08
CA THR A 2 45.46 -9.91 -23.50
C THR A 2 44.34 -9.34 -24.37
N SER A 3 44.69 -8.52 -25.37
CA SER A 3 43.73 -8.02 -26.37
C SER A 3 43.66 -9.01 -27.54
N GLY A 4 42.45 -9.29 -28.04
CA GLY A 4 42.20 -10.33 -29.04
C GLY A 4 42.77 -10.12 -30.45
N THR A 5 43.51 -9.04 -30.73
CA THR A 5 44.08 -8.77 -32.07
C THR A 5 45.60 -8.72 -32.12
N SER A 6 46.30 -8.80 -31.00
CA SER A 6 47.75 -9.06 -30.97
C SER A 6 48.12 -9.63 -29.61
N GLY A 7 48.96 -10.67 -29.58
CA GLY A 7 49.41 -11.39 -28.39
C GLY A 7 50.21 -10.57 -27.36
N ARG A 8 50.07 -9.24 -27.32
CA ARG A 8 50.68 -8.40 -26.28
C ARG A 8 49.95 -8.62 -24.94
N ARG A 9 50.68 -9.20 -23.99
CA ARG A 9 50.33 -9.19 -22.56
C ARG A 9 50.54 -7.78 -22.04
N TRP A 10 49.47 -7.11 -21.66
CA TRP A 10 49.55 -5.81 -20.99
C TRP A 10 49.26 -5.99 -19.50
N ALA A 11 50.15 -5.45 -18.68
CA ALA A 11 49.92 -5.23 -17.25
C ALA A 11 49.06 -3.98 -17.10
N ALA A 12 47.98 -4.05 -16.30
CA ALA A 12 47.34 -2.83 -15.83
C ALA A 12 48.40 -2.00 -15.09
N ASP A 13 48.39 -0.67 -15.28
CA ASP A 13 49.23 0.22 -14.49
C ASP A 13 48.72 0.22 -13.04
N LEU A 14 49.29 -0.69 -12.25
CA LEU A 14 49.00 -0.87 -10.83
C LEU A 14 49.84 0.09 -9.96
N SER A 15 50.62 1.00 -10.55
CA SER A 15 51.50 1.90 -9.80
C SER A 15 50.71 2.73 -8.80
N SER A 16 51.27 3.02 -7.62
CA SER A 16 50.59 3.85 -6.60
C SER A 16 50.22 5.26 -7.08
N LYS A 17 50.78 5.72 -8.21
CA LYS A 17 50.58 7.05 -8.79
C LYS A 17 49.29 7.23 -9.59
N THR A 18 48.64 6.14 -10.03
CA THR A 18 47.40 6.21 -10.81
C THR A 18 46.16 6.02 -9.94
N THR A 19 45.15 6.88 -10.05
CA THR A 19 43.89 6.74 -9.27
C THR A 19 42.96 5.69 -9.87
N TYR A 20 43.02 5.49 -11.18
CA TYR A 20 42.11 4.63 -11.96
C TYR A 20 42.89 3.61 -12.79
N ILE A 21 42.27 2.47 -13.08
CA ILE A 21 42.72 1.54 -14.10
C ILE A 21 41.93 1.83 -15.37
N TYR A 22 42.58 2.44 -16.35
CA TYR A 22 42.00 2.81 -17.64
C TYR A 22 42.08 1.65 -18.64
N ALA A 23 40.94 1.11 -19.03
CA ALA A 23 40.86 0.14 -20.11
C ALA A 23 40.55 0.80 -21.48
N ASP A 24 40.22 2.09 -21.53
CA ASP A 24 40.02 2.85 -22.78
C ASP A 24 41.30 3.09 -23.61
N LYS A 25 42.48 2.66 -23.14
CA LYS A 25 43.66 2.48 -24.03
C LYS A 25 43.40 1.44 -25.14
N PHE A 26 42.32 0.65 -25.05
CA PHE A 26 41.81 -0.21 -26.12
C PHE A 26 40.90 0.62 -27.05
N LYS A 27 41.13 0.58 -28.38
CA LYS A 27 40.32 1.29 -29.39
C LYS A 27 38.82 1.15 -29.09
N ALA A 28 38.03 2.21 -29.31
CA ALA A 28 36.56 2.15 -29.26
C ALA A 28 36.08 0.92 -30.07
N SER A 29 35.19 0.11 -29.49
CA SER A 29 34.77 -1.24 -29.95
C SER A 29 35.68 -2.43 -29.61
N GLY A 30 36.72 -2.24 -28.77
CA GLY A 30 37.61 -3.31 -28.33
C GLY A 30 36.97 -4.32 -27.37
N ARG A 31 37.50 -5.56 -27.36
CA ARG A 31 37.17 -6.60 -26.39
C ARG A 31 38.38 -6.87 -25.50
N LEU A 32 38.21 -6.73 -24.18
CA LEU A 32 39.18 -7.09 -23.17
C LEU A 32 38.86 -8.49 -22.63
N THR A 33 39.79 -9.43 -22.77
CA THR A 33 39.61 -10.80 -22.30
C THR A 33 40.36 -11.04 -20.99
N ILE A 34 39.64 -11.49 -19.96
CA ILE A 34 40.19 -11.93 -18.67
C ILE A 34 40.44 -13.44 -18.74
N GLY A 35 41.65 -13.80 -19.16
CA GLY A 35 42.10 -15.20 -19.27
C GLY A 35 42.64 -15.81 -17.97
N THR A 36 42.86 -15.00 -16.94
CA THR A 36 43.34 -15.43 -15.62
C THR A 36 42.56 -14.67 -14.55
N SER A 37 42.28 -15.31 -13.41
CA SER A 37 41.61 -14.63 -12.29
C SER A 37 42.43 -13.43 -11.83
N LEU A 38 41.74 -12.31 -11.62
CA LEU A 38 42.37 -11.00 -11.40
C LEU A 38 41.59 -10.23 -10.35
N THR A 39 42.31 -9.64 -9.38
CA THR A 39 41.73 -8.70 -8.40
C THR A 39 42.22 -7.30 -8.68
N LEU A 40 41.30 -6.35 -8.78
CA LEU A 40 41.57 -4.93 -8.99
C LEU A 40 41.24 -4.14 -7.73
N ASN A 41 42.25 -3.49 -7.17
CA ASN A 41 42.15 -2.67 -5.96
C ASN A 41 41.82 -1.19 -6.24
N LYS A 42 41.61 -0.83 -7.50
CA LYS A 42 41.27 0.52 -7.95
C LYS A 42 40.09 0.46 -8.91
N PRO A 43 39.34 1.56 -9.05
CA PRO A 43 38.25 1.66 -10.02
C PRO A 43 38.71 1.31 -11.45
N LEU A 44 38.04 0.36 -12.09
CA LEU A 44 38.20 0.05 -13.51
C LEU A 44 37.32 0.99 -14.33
N VAL A 45 37.93 1.73 -15.25
CA VAL A 45 37.25 2.66 -16.17
C VAL A 45 37.23 2.05 -17.56
N THR A 46 36.07 2.02 -18.19
CA THR A 46 35.92 1.48 -19.56
C THR A 46 35.40 2.55 -20.51
N GLY A 47 35.91 2.53 -21.75
CA GLY A 47 35.42 3.40 -22.81
C GLY A 47 34.03 2.98 -23.30
N ARG A 48 33.32 3.92 -23.94
CA ARG A 48 32.05 3.65 -24.62
C ARG A 48 32.28 2.55 -25.68
N PHE A 49 31.46 1.50 -25.66
CA PHE A 49 31.53 0.31 -26.55
C PHE A 49 32.63 -0.73 -26.27
N MET A 50 33.42 -0.58 -25.20
CA MET A 50 34.34 -1.64 -24.82
C MET A 50 33.63 -2.73 -24.01
N SER A 51 33.86 -4.00 -24.38
CA SER A 51 33.38 -5.15 -23.61
C SER A 51 34.51 -5.86 -22.86
N ILE A 52 34.22 -6.33 -21.65
CA ILE A 52 35.06 -7.17 -20.82
C ILE A 52 34.45 -8.56 -20.85
N THR A 53 35.21 -9.53 -21.34
CA THR A 53 34.82 -10.94 -21.33
C THR A 53 35.66 -11.71 -20.32
N VAL A 54 35.02 -12.41 -19.39
CA VAL A 54 35.70 -13.30 -18.46
C VAL A 54 35.61 -14.73 -18.98
N ASN A 55 36.76 -15.39 -19.13
CA ASN A 55 36.81 -16.78 -19.61
C ASN A 55 36.26 -17.75 -18.56
N ALA A 56 35.75 -18.90 -19.01
CA ALA A 56 35.26 -19.96 -18.14
C ALA A 56 36.25 -20.32 -17.03
N GLY A 57 35.75 -20.49 -15.80
CA GLY A 57 36.55 -20.80 -14.62
C GLY A 57 37.45 -19.66 -14.12
N LYS A 58 37.36 -18.45 -14.67
CA LYS A 58 38.11 -17.26 -14.22
C LYS A 58 37.19 -16.27 -13.52
N THR A 59 37.79 -15.46 -12.65
CA THR A 59 37.06 -14.45 -11.86
C THR A 59 37.73 -13.08 -11.98
N LEU A 60 36.95 -12.05 -12.28
CA LEU A 60 37.33 -10.64 -12.15
C LEU A 60 36.78 -10.09 -10.83
N THR A 61 37.66 -9.84 -9.86
CA THR A 61 37.29 -9.25 -8.57
C THR A 61 37.53 -7.74 -8.59
N LEU A 62 36.50 -6.96 -8.30
CA LEU A 62 36.51 -5.50 -8.23
C LEU A 62 36.36 -5.06 -6.77
N ARG A 63 37.42 -4.47 -6.19
CA ARG A 63 37.39 -3.95 -4.80
C ARG A 63 37.01 -2.48 -4.70
N SER A 64 36.82 -1.80 -5.83
CA SER A 64 36.41 -0.39 -5.88
C SER A 64 35.37 -0.18 -6.97
N GLN A 65 34.49 0.81 -6.79
CA GLN A 65 33.40 1.12 -7.71
C GLN A 65 33.91 1.25 -9.15
N PRO A 66 33.50 0.38 -10.09
CA PRO A 66 33.86 0.55 -11.49
C PRO A 66 33.17 1.79 -12.09
N ARG A 67 33.81 2.40 -13.09
CA ARG A 67 33.26 3.48 -13.91
C ARG A 67 32.99 2.95 -15.30
N PHE A 68 31.85 2.28 -15.44
CA PHE A 68 31.41 1.73 -16.71
C PHE A 68 30.32 2.62 -17.32
N PRO A 69 30.32 2.79 -18.66
CA PRO A 69 29.22 3.46 -19.33
C PRO A 69 27.95 2.60 -19.25
N ARG A 70 26.80 3.21 -19.58
CA ARG A 70 25.57 2.45 -19.82
C ARG A 70 25.73 1.58 -21.08
N GLY A 71 25.27 0.33 -21.02
CA GLY A 71 25.33 -0.63 -22.12
C GLY A 71 26.08 -1.91 -21.75
N ARG A 72 26.20 -2.84 -22.70
CA ARG A 72 26.79 -4.16 -22.46
C ARG A 72 28.31 -4.02 -22.29
N VAL A 73 28.78 -4.15 -21.05
CA VAL A 73 30.20 -4.04 -20.68
C VAL A 73 30.75 -5.37 -20.19
N LEU A 74 29.94 -6.22 -19.57
CA LEU A 74 30.37 -7.48 -18.96
C LEU A 74 29.78 -8.67 -19.73
N GLY A 75 30.61 -9.67 -20.01
CA GLY A 75 30.21 -10.90 -20.71
C GLY A 75 31.13 -12.08 -20.43
N GLY A 76 30.86 -13.19 -21.11
CA GLY A 76 31.58 -14.46 -20.93
C GLY A 76 30.97 -15.40 -19.90
N ASP A 77 31.63 -16.55 -19.78
CA ASP A 77 31.24 -17.68 -18.93
C ASP A 77 31.95 -17.67 -17.56
N GLY A 78 32.89 -16.75 -17.37
CA GLY A 78 33.52 -16.52 -16.07
C GLY A 78 32.70 -15.62 -15.14
N ASN A 79 33.26 -15.34 -13.97
CA ASN A 79 32.59 -14.61 -12.89
C ASN A 79 33.12 -13.18 -12.73
N VAL A 80 32.26 -12.27 -12.29
CA VAL A 80 32.63 -10.94 -11.78
C VAL A 80 32.23 -10.93 -10.32
N VAL A 81 33.07 -10.39 -9.43
CA VAL A 81 32.81 -10.33 -7.98
C VAL A 81 33.13 -8.94 -7.45
N PHE A 82 32.22 -8.37 -6.66
CA PHE A 82 32.45 -7.15 -5.89
C PHE A 82 32.85 -7.53 -4.46
N SER A 83 33.98 -7.03 -3.97
CA SER A 83 34.49 -7.42 -2.63
C SER A 83 35.11 -6.25 -1.85
N GLY A 84 34.74 -5.02 -2.18
CA GLY A 84 35.18 -3.81 -1.48
C GLY A 84 34.20 -3.33 -0.40
N PRO A 85 34.47 -2.19 0.25
CA PRO A 85 33.67 -1.70 1.39
C PRO A 85 32.21 -1.32 1.06
N GLY A 86 31.81 -1.23 -0.21
CA GLY A 86 30.40 -1.08 -0.64
C GLY A 86 29.66 0.18 -0.11
N PRO A 87 28.40 0.41 -0.52
CA PRO A 87 27.69 -0.32 -1.56
C PRO A 87 28.28 -0.06 -2.95
N PHE A 88 28.20 -1.05 -3.84
CA PHE A 88 28.55 -0.89 -5.27
C PHE A 88 27.32 -0.52 -6.08
N TRP A 89 27.43 0.46 -6.96
CA TRP A 89 26.40 0.78 -7.95
C TRP A 89 26.56 -0.14 -9.14
N VAL A 90 25.50 -0.85 -9.49
CA VAL A 90 25.51 -1.91 -10.49
C VAL A 90 24.30 -1.76 -11.41
N LEU A 91 24.52 -1.79 -12.72
CA LEU A 91 23.45 -1.68 -13.71
C LEU A 91 23.20 -3.04 -14.38
N PRO A 92 21.94 -3.51 -14.49
CA PRO A 92 21.59 -4.68 -15.31
C PRO A 92 22.12 -4.57 -16.75
N ASP A 93 22.08 -3.36 -17.30
CA ASP A 93 22.58 -3.01 -18.64
C ASP A 93 24.01 -3.50 -18.90
N TRP A 94 24.86 -3.58 -17.86
CA TRP A 94 26.23 -4.07 -18.01
C TRP A 94 26.30 -5.50 -18.53
N TRP A 95 25.32 -6.36 -18.23
CA TRP A 95 25.29 -7.75 -18.71
C TRP A 95 24.40 -7.94 -19.93
N MET A 96 23.28 -7.21 -20.02
CA MET A 96 22.29 -7.44 -21.07
C MET A 96 22.45 -6.51 -22.28
N GLY A 97 23.04 -5.33 -22.12
CA GLY A 97 22.98 -4.24 -23.11
C GLY A 97 21.80 -3.31 -22.88
N SER A 98 21.62 -2.33 -23.76
CA SER A 98 20.60 -1.28 -23.61
C SER A 98 19.21 -1.64 -24.13
N ASN A 99 18.99 -2.87 -24.61
CA ASN A 99 17.74 -3.25 -25.29
C ASN A 99 16.64 -3.66 -24.29
N SER A 100 15.50 -2.96 -24.37
CA SER A 100 14.35 -3.05 -23.43
C SER A 100 13.50 -4.32 -23.49
N ASN A 101 13.80 -5.23 -24.43
CA ASN A 101 13.05 -6.48 -24.65
C ASN A 101 13.83 -7.72 -24.20
N THR A 102 14.95 -7.54 -23.51
CA THR A 102 15.79 -8.66 -23.07
C THR A 102 15.35 -9.09 -21.66
N ASP A 103 15.25 -10.39 -21.43
CA ASP A 103 14.98 -10.95 -20.10
C ASP A 103 16.06 -10.53 -19.09
N ALA A 104 15.66 -9.69 -18.13
CA ALA A 104 16.51 -9.15 -17.09
C ALA A 104 16.82 -10.17 -15.99
N ASN A 105 16.12 -11.30 -15.89
CA ASN A 105 16.42 -12.31 -14.87
C ASN A 105 17.86 -12.81 -14.95
N VAL A 106 18.40 -12.99 -16.16
CA VAL A 106 19.78 -13.42 -16.36
C VAL A 106 20.76 -12.38 -15.82
N ALA A 107 20.56 -11.10 -16.14
CA ALA A 107 21.42 -10.01 -15.67
C ALA A 107 21.32 -9.82 -14.16
N LEU A 108 20.11 -9.81 -13.61
CA LEU A 108 19.87 -9.64 -12.18
C LEU A 108 20.44 -10.80 -11.36
N ARG A 109 20.38 -12.05 -11.85
CA ARG A 109 21.06 -13.19 -11.21
C ARG A 109 22.57 -13.03 -11.23
N LYS A 110 23.16 -12.60 -12.36
CA LYS A 110 24.60 -12.31 -12.42
C LYS A 110 25.00 -11.20 -11.44
N ILE A 111 24.15 -10.20 -11.24
CA ILE A 111 24.38 -9.15 -10.23
C ILE A 111 24.35 -9.74 -8.82
N ILE A 112 23.34 -10.54 -8.46
CA ILE A 112 23.29 -11.19 -7.14
C ILE A 112 24.56 -12.02 -6.90
N THR A 113 24.96 -12.84 -7.88
CA THR A 113 26.19 -13.64 -7.77
C THR A 113 27.43 -12.76 -7.64
N ALA A 114 27.50 -11.65 -8.39
CA ALA A 114 28.64 -10.74 -8.33
C ALA A 114 28.71 -9.99 -7.00
N CYS A 115 27.57 -9.60 -6.44
CA CYS A 115 27.49 -8.94 -5.14
C CYS A 115 27.80 -9.93 -4.01
N GLY A 116 27.38 -11.19 -4.12
CA GLY A 116 27.63 -12.19 -3.08
C GLY A 116 27.06 -11.72 -1.74
N THR A 117 27.94 -11.50 -0.75
CA THR A 117 27.61 -10.89 0.55
C THR A 117 27.86 -9.38 0.60
N THR A 118 28.55 -8.82 -0.40
CA THR A 118 28.80 -7.39 -0.54
C THR A 118 27.49 -6.67 -0.86
N LYS A 119 27.32 -5.48 -0.27
CA LYS A 119 26.15 -4.64 -0.57
C LYS A 119 26.24 -4.03 -1.96
N CYS A 120 25.10 -4.02 -2.65
CA CYS A 120 24.98 -3.41 -3.98
C CYS A 120 23.67 -2.63 -4.13
N ASP A 121 23.78 -1.50 -4.82
CA ASP A 121 22.66 -0.72 -5.34
C ASP A 121 22.47 -1.07 -6.82
N VAL A 122 21.37 -1.77 -7.12
CA VAL A 122 20.97 -2.11 -8.48
C VAL A 122 20.21 -0.93 -9.07
N ILE A 123 20.86 -0.23 -10.00
CA ILE A 123 20.32 0.96 -10.64
C ILE A 123 19.56 0.56 -11.91
N MET A 124 18.24 0.66 -11.87
CA MET A 124 17.34 0.33 -12.98
C MET A 124 17.00 1.61 -13.76
N THR A 125 17.49 1.72 -14.99
CA THR A 125 17.33 2.92 -15.83
C THR A 125 16.54 2.69 -17.12
N ALA A 126 15.99 1.48 -17.29
CA ALA A 126 15.34 1.04 -18.51
C ALA A 126 13.98 0.39 -18.21
N SER A 127 13.21 0.17 -19.28
CA SER A 127 12.14 -0.83 -19.25
C SER A 127 12.78 -2.21 -19.39
N LEU A 128 12.59 -3.04 -18.37
CA LEU A 128 13.13 -4.39 -18.27
C LEU A 128 11.98 -5.40 -18.19
N GLN A 129 12.26 -6.62 -18.64
CA GLN A 129 11.28 -7.70 -18.63
C GLN A 129 11.77 -8.87 -17.77
N LEU A 130 10.87 -9.53 -17.06
CA LEU A 130 11.15 -10.69 -16.22
C LEU A 130 10.49 -11.95 -16.79
N SER A 131 11.30 -12.94 -17.19
CA SER A 131 10.82 -14.28 -17.56
C SER A 131 10.26 -15.13 -16.41
N GLY A 132 10.56 -14.73 -15.17
CA GLY A 132 10.21 -15.40 -13.93
C GLY A 132 10.35 -14.46 -12.73
N GLN A 133 9.88 -14.93 -11.57
CA GLN A 133 9.93 -14.18 -10.31
C GLN A 133 11.37 -13.86 -9.90
N PHE A 134 11.60 -12.64 -9.41
CA PHE A 134 12.90 -12.20 -8.94
C PHE A 134 12.91 -12.01 -7.43
N ALA A 135 13.63 -12.89 -6.73
CA ALA A 135 13.88 -12.75 -5.30
C ALA A 135 14.99 -11.73 -5.05
N VAL A 136 14.72 -10.73 -4.20
CA VAL A 136 15.64 -9.64 -3.86
C VAL A 136 16.34 -9.98 -2.53
N PRO A 137 17.64 -10.31 -2.53
CA PRO A 137 18.38 -10.60 -1.30
C PRO A 137 18.54 -9.36 -0.40
N GLN A 138 18.84 -9.58 0.88
CA GLN A 138 18.99 -8.51 1.88
C GLN A 138 20.15 -7.54 1.60
N ASN A 139 21.18 -7.99 0.89
CA ASN A 139 22.33 -7.17 0.52
C ASN A 139 22.13 -6.39 -0.80
N ILE A 140 20.96 -6.52 -1.43
CA ILE A 140 20.61 -5.82 -2.66
C ILE A 140 19.58 -4.74 -2.35
N ARG A 141 19.89 -3.51 -2.76
CA ARG A 141 18.96 -2.37 -2.79
C ARG A 141 18.66 -2.01 -4.23
N ILE A 142 17.41 -1.73 -4.55
CA ILE A 142 16.99 -1.31 -5.89
C ILE A 142 16.78 0.21 -5.89
N TRP A 143 17.34 0.88 -6.90
CA TRP A 143 17.08 2.27 -7.22
C TRP A 143 16.64 2.39 -8.66
N SER A 144 15.51 3.05 -8.87
CA SER A 144 14.92 3.16 -10.20
C SER A 144 14.95 4.61 -10.67
N SER A 145 15.21 4.83 -11.97
CA SER A 145 15.06 6.16 -12.56
C SER A 145 13.60 6.44 -12.90
N SER A 146 13.25 7.72 -13.02
CA SER A 146 11.96 8.14 -13.57
C SER A 146 11.70 7.47 -14.92
N GLY A 147 10.56 6.79 -15.07
CA GLY A 147 10.17 6.09 -16.31
C GLY A 147 10.77 4.70 -16.48
N SER A 148 11.60 4.21 -15.55
CA SER A 148 11.99 2.80 -15.53
C SER A 148 10.75 1.91 -15.28
N LYS A 149 10.77 0.71 -15.85
CA LYS A 149 9.63 -0.21 -15.78
C LYS A 149 10.13 -1.65 -15.64
N LEU A 150 9.38 -2.45 -14.91
CA LEU A 150 9.53 -3.89 -14.83
C LEU A 150 8.20 -4.56 -15.17
N ALA A 151 8.23 -5.45 -16.17
CA ALA A 151 7.05 -6.16 -16.66
C ALA A 151 7.37 -7.64 -16.89
N PRO A 152 6.38 -8.52 -17.04
CA PRO A 152 6.63 -9.88 -17.52
C PRO A 152 7.27 -9.91 -18.90
N HIS A 153 8.12 -10.90 -19.16
CA HIS A 153 8.66 -11.15 -20.49
C HIS A 153 7.56 -11.59 -21.46
N SER A 154 7.60 -11.08 -22.69
CA SER A 154 6.53 -11.30 -23.68
C SER A 154 6.34 -12.78 -24.04
N SER A 155 7.44 -13.54 -24.16
CA SER A 155 7.43 -14.97 -24.48
C SER A 155 7.38 -15.92 -23.28
N SER A 156 7.66 -15.42 -22.07
CA SER A 156 7.64 -16.20 -20.82
C SER A 156 7.04 -15.34 -19.73
N LYS A 157 5.70 -15.26 -19.72
CA LYS A 157 4.98 -14.35 -18.83
C LYS A 157 5.17 -14.81 -17.38
N SER A 158 6.03 -14.13 -16.64
CA SER A 158 6.11 -14.34 -15.20
C SER A 158 4.78 -13.98 -14.55
N GLY A 159 4.26 -14.88 -13.71
CA GLY A 159 3.11 -14.56 -12.86
C GLY A 159 3.44 -13.56 -11.78
N ASN A 160 4.68 -13.57 -11.28
CA ASN A 160 5.08 -12.74 -10.15
C ASN A 160 6.25 -11.83 -10.52
N GLY A 161 6.28 -10.62 -9.97
CA GLY A 161 7.38 -9.67 -10.12
C GLY A 161 8.46 -9.91 -9.07
N LEU A 162 8.57 -8.95 -8.15
CA LEU A 162 9.61 -8.90 -7.13
C LEU A 162 9.16 -9.60 -5.85
N VAL A 163 10.07 -10.34 -5.22
CA VAL A 163 9.85 -10.96 -3.90
C VAL A 163 10.96 -10.60 -2.94
N PHE A 164 10.56 -10.11 -1.78
CA PHE A 164 11.41 -9.86 -0.63
C PHE A 164 11.10 -10.95 0.41
N GLY A 165 12.12 -11.68 0.88
CA GLY A 165 11.97 -12.84 1.77
C GLY A 165 12.34 -14.19 1.13
N PRO A 166 12.01 -15.34 1.78
CA PRO A 166 11.35 -15.50 3.08
C PRO A 166 12.28 -15.22 4.28
N GLY A 167 11.78 -14.56 5.34
CA GLY A 167 12.53 -14.37 6.59
C GLY A 167 13.58 -13.26 6.55
N GLY A 168 13.47 -12.36 5.57
CA GLY A 168 14.50 -11.38 5.26
C GLY A 168 14.51 -10.19 6.22
N ASP A 169 15.64 -9.87 6.86
CA ASP A 169 15.84 -8.59 7.57
C ASP A 169 16.54 -7.56 6.68
N TYR A 170 15.79 -6.54 6.30
CA TYR A 170 16.26 -5.48 5.40
C TYR A 170 16.81 -4.26 6.15
N THR A 171 16.98 -4.33 7.48
CA THR A 171 17.70 -3.31 8.26
C THR A 171 19.10 -3.07 7.72
N SER A 172 19.77 -4.15 7.30
CA SER A 172 21.13 -4.11 6.77
C SER A 172 21.21 -3.66 5.31
N GLY A 173 20.06 -3.54 4.61
CA GLY A 173 19.92 -3.14 3.20
C GLY A 173 20.07 -1.64 2.91
N TYR A 174 20.45 -0.82 3.91
CA TYR A 174 20.81 0.60 3.79
C TYR A 174 19.70 1.61 3.41
N GLY A 175 18.45 1.39 3.82
CA GLY A 175 17.39 2.39 3.73
C GLY A 175 16.32 2.07 2.66
N PRO A 176 15.39 3.01 2.39
CA PRO A 176 14.26 2.78 1.51
C PRO A 176 14.71 2.45 0.08
N MET A 177 13.95 1.58 -0.58
CA MET A 177 14.14 1.22 -1.98
C MET A 177 13.14 1.96 -2.85
N ASP A 178 13.60 2.47 -3.99
CA ASP A 178 12.76 3.06 -5.04
C ASP A 178 12.65 2.07 -6.19
N LEU A 179 11.50 1.39 -6.28
CA LEU A 179 11.27 0.35 -7.29
C LEU A 179 10.82 0.98 -8.61
N PRO A 180 11.08 0.34 -9.77
CA PRO A 180 10.54 0.81 -11.05
C PRO A 180 9.01 0.70 -11.09
N ASN A 181 8.39 1.30 -12.11
CA ASN A 181 6.98 1.03 -12.41
C ASN A 181 6.77 -0.47 -12.64
N LEU A 182 5.85 -1.10 -11.93
CA LEU A 182 5.60 -2.54 -12.06
C LEU A 182 4.24 -2.78 -12.70
N SER A 183 4.20 -3.52 -13.80
CA SER A 183 2.93 -3.74 -14.49
C SER A 183 2.87 -5.02 -15.32
N GLY A 184 1.67 -5.61 -15.41
CA GLY A 184 1.35 -6.75 -16.28
C GLY A 184 1.42 -8.12 -15.61
N PHE A 185 1.73 -8.20 -14.32
CA PHE A 185 1.92 -9.48 -13.61
C PHE A 185 0.57 -10.11 -13.25
N PHE A 186 0.21 -11.24 -13.88
CA PHE A 186 -1.09 -11.87 -13.64
C PHE A 186 -1.28 -12.41 -12.20
N GLY A 187 -0.17 -12.74 -11.53
CA GLY A 187 -0.09 -13.09 -10.11
C GLY A 187 0.13 -11.83 -9.29
N THR A 188 1.31 -11.67 -8.68
CA THR A 188 1.61 -10.55 -7.78
C THR A 188 2.80 -9.71 -8.25
N ALA A 189 2.67 -8.38 -8.31
CA ALA A 189 3.76 -7.49 -8.69
C ALA A 189 4.87 -7.41 -7.62
N VAL A 190 4.52 -7.25 -6.34
CA VAL A 190 5.46 -7.22 -5.20
C VAL A 190 5.00 -8.12 -4.06
N GLN A 191 5.90 -8.95 -3.54
CA GLN A 191 5.63 -9.77 -2.35
C GLN A 191 6.64 -9.49 -1.24
N ALA A 192 6.15 -9.27 -0.03
CA ALA A 192 6.92 -9.17 1.20
C ALA A 192 6.59 -10.40 2.05
N ILE A 193 7.45 -11.41 2.02
CA ILE A 193 7.24 -12.72 2.66
C ILE A 193 8.08 -12.80 3.93
N GLY A 194 7.43 -12.71 5.08
CA GLY A 194 8.06 -12.76 6.40
C GLY A 194 9.26 -11.82 6.55
N THR A 195 9.10 -10.57 6.11
CA THR A 195 10.17 -9.57 6.07
C THR A 195 10.21 -8.71 7.33
N SER A 196 11.39 -8.25 7.70
CA SER A 196 11.60 -7.25 8.75
C SER A 196 12.22 -5.97 8.17
N ASN A 197 11.71 -4.81 8.58
CA ASN A 197 12.26 -3.47 8.32
C ASN A 197 12.43 -3.13 6.83
N LEU A 198 11.58 -3.68 5.97
CA LEU A 198 11.58 -3.40 4.53
C LEU A 198 10.81 -2.11 4.23
N GLN A 199 11.43 -1.17 3.50
CA GLN A 199 10.79 0.09 3.10
C GLN A 199 10.82 0.22 1.57
N LEU A 200 9.65 0.27 0.94
CA LEU A 200 9.50 0.31 -0.51
C LEU A 200 8.69 1.54 -0.93
N TYR A 201 9.21 2.30 -1.87
CA TYR A 201 8.44 3.25 -2.69
C TYR A 201 8.25 2.65 -4.09
N ILE A 202 7.04 2.77 -4.63
CA ILE A 202 6.69 2.25 -5.97
C ILE A 202 5.96 3.36 -6.74
N PRO A 203 6.54 3.95 -7.79
CA PRO A 203 5.90 5.05 -8.52
C PRO A 203 4.55 4.65 -9.13
N SER A 204 4.44 3.43 -9.69
CA SER A 204 3.15 2.89 -10.08
C SER A 204 3.07 1.36 -10.09
N LEU A 205 1.86 0.86 -9.81
CA LEU A 205 1.43 -0.52 -9.98
C LEU A 205 0.29 -0.56 -11.01
N GLY A 206 0.43 -1.38 -12.05
CA GLY A 206 -0.50 -1.42 -13.18
C GLY A 206 -0.90 -2.84 -13.60
N ALA A 207 -2.12 -3.05 -14.07
CA ALA A 207 -2.52 -4.25 -14.83
C ALA A 207 -2.03 -5.59 -14.24
N SER A 208 -2.20 -5.78 -12.92
CA SER A 208 -1.70 -6.95 -12.19
C SER A 208 -2.82 -7.65 -11.41
N GLY A 209 -2.66 -8.94 -11.13
CA GLY A 209 -3.62 -9.68 -10.28
C GLY A 209 -3.63 -9.12 -8.86
N THR A 210 -2.47 -9.06 -8.24
CA THR A 210 -2.23 -8.45 -6.93
C THR A 210 -1.13 -7.41 -7.05
N GLY A 211 -1.34 -6.23 -6.48
CA GLY A 211 -0.32 -5.18 -6.44
C GLY A 211 0.78 -5.55 -5.46
N VAL A 212 0.44 -5.48 -4.17
CA VAL A 212 1.34 -5.83 -3.06
C VAL A 212 0.74 -6.99 -2.27
N ARG A 213 1.56 -8.01 -1.99
CA ARG A 213 1.21 -9.09 -1.08
C ARG A 213 2.14 -9.09 0.12
N PHE A 214 1.58 -8.89 1.29
CA PHE A 214 2.19 -9.26 2.55
C PHE A 214 1.88 -10.73 2.80
N GLY A 215 2.88 -11.55 3.06
CA GLY A 215 2.60 -12.93 3.44
C GLY A 215 3.65 -13.61 4.29
N THR A 216 3.35 -14.82 4.67
CA THR A 216 4.22 -15.68 5.47
C THR A 216 4.33 -17.05 4.82
N GLN A 217 5.47 -17.71 4.98
CA GLN A 217 5.74 -18.99 4.33
C GLN A 217 6.77 -19.78 5.13
N GLY A 218 6.55 -21.09 5.29
CA GLY A 218 7.50 -21.97 6.00
C GLY A 218 7.81 -21.46 7.40
N ASP A 219 9.08 -21.21 7.70
CA ASP A 219 9.51 -20.68 9.00
C ASP A 219 9.43 -19.15 9.10
N ALA A 220 9.20 -18.45 7.99
CA ALA A 220 9.03 -17.01 7.95
C ALA A 220 7.61 -16.62 8.41
N ARG A 221 7.39 -16.63 9.73
CA ARG A 221 6.09 -16.49 10.41
C ARG A 221 5.68 -15.06 10.78
N SER A 222 6.54 -14.07 10.54
CA SER A 222 6.30 -12.69 10.97
C SER A 222 6.71 -11.67 9.93
N ILE A 223 5.90 -10.63 9.79
CA ILE A 223 6.25 -9.40 9.07
C ILE A 223 6.30 -8.27 10.10
N ARG A 224 7.41 -7.53 10.13
CA ARG A 224 7.63 -6.47 11.10
C ARG A 224 8.24 -5.24 10.44
N GLY A 225 7.83 -4.04 10.88
CA GLY A 225 8.48 -2.79 10.46
C GLY A 225 8.46 -2.57 8.94
N THR A 226 7.60 -3.26 8.19
CA THR A 226 7.60 -3.24 6.73
C THR A 226 6.62 -2.18 6.24
N THR A 227 7.10 -1.26 5.42
CA THR A 227 6.29 -0.19 4.80
C THR A 227 6.37 -0.30 3.29
N VAL A 228 5.21 -0.34 2.63
CA VAL A 228 5.12 -0.37 1.17
C VAL A 228 4.23 0.77 0.68
N GLU A 229 4.80 1.63 -0.16
CA GLU A 229 4.18 2.87 -0.62
C GLU A 229 4.06 2.91 -2.15
N PRO A 230 3.03 2.29 -2.75
CA PRO A 230 2.72 2.54 -4.15
C PRO A 230 2.04 3.90 -4.34
N PHE A 231 2.63 4.79 -5.12
CA PHE A 231 2.05 6.10 -5.40
C PHE A 231 0.77 5.99 -6.23
N LEU A 232 0.83 5.38 -7.42
CA LEU A 232 -0.33 5.17 -8.28
C LEU A 232 -0.63 3.68 -8.48
N VAL A 233 -1.83 3.23 -8.16
CA VAL A 233 -2.32 1.88 -8.44
C VAL A 233 -3.43 1.98 -9.47
N SER A 234 -3.30 1.26 -10.59
CA SER A 234 -4.30 1.23 -11.65
C SER A 234 -4.51 -0.16 -12.23
N THR A 235 -5.73 -0.51 -12.63
CA THR A 235 -6.06 -1.82 -13.24
C THR A 235 -5.50 -3.04 -12.47
N VAL A 236 -5.37 -2.93 -11.15
CA VAL A 236 -4.98 -4.04 -10.26
C VAL A 236 -6.24 -4.65 -9.66
N ARG A 237 -6.38 -5.99 -9.68
CA ARG A 237 -7.57 -6.65 -9.12
C ARG A 237 -7.59 -6.55 -7.59
N ASP A 238 -6.52 -6.94 -6.91
CA ASP A 238 -6.38 -6.84 -5.46
C ASP A 238 -5.18 -5.92 -5.13
N THR A 239 -5.42 -4.72 -4.58
CA THR A 239 -4.36 -3.71 -4.40
C THR A 239 -3.35 -4.14 -3.35
N ILE A 240 -3.81 -4.39 -2.13
CA ILE A 240 -3.04 -4.94 -1.02
C ILE A 240 -3.67 -6.28 -0.61
N VAL A 241 -2.86 -7.32 -0.51
CA VAL A 241 -3.25 -8.64 0.00
C VAL A 241 -2.42 -8.98 1.23
N VAL A 242 -3.07 -9.41 2.30
CA VAL A 242 -2.45 -10.08 3.45
C VAL A 242 -2.80 -11.56 3.34
N ASP A 243 -1.80 -12.39 3.05
CA ASP A 243 -1.94 -13.85 2.93
C ASP A 243 -1.04 -14.53 3.95
N SER A 244 -1.60 -14.94 5.07
CA SER A 244 -0.85 -15.44 6.23
C SER A 244 -1.50 -16.65 6.84
N ARG A 245 -0.76 -17.47 7.58
CA ARG A 245 -1.35 -18.61 8.31
C ARG A 245 -1.96 -18.15 9.63
N ALA A 246 -2.77 -19.01 10.23
CA ALA A 246 -3.31 -18.76 11.56
C ALA A 246 -2.17 -18.62 12.58
N GLY A 247 -2.20 -17.54 13.37
CA GLY A 247 -1.20 -17.27 14.41
C GLY A 247 0.09 -16.59 13.92
N ASP A 248 0.31 -16.46 12.61
CA ASP A 248 1.40 -15.64 12.07
C ASP A 248 1.16 -14.15 12.42
N SER A 249 2.22 -13.34 12.48
CA SER A 249 2.12 -11.96 12.99
C SER A 249 2.48 -10.91 11.94
N LEU A 250 1.68 -9.84 11.89
CA LEU A 250 1.99 -8.61 11.15
C LEU A 250 2.01 -7.46 12.15
N SER A 251 3.21 -6.91 12.38
CA SER A 251 3.44 -5.89 13.40
C SER A 251 4.11 -4.64 12.86
N THR A 252 3.70 -3.47 13.36
CA THR A 252 4.31 -2.16 13.04
C THR A 252 4.57 -1.96 11.55
N SER A 253 3.66 -2.43 10.71
CA SER A 253 3.81 -2.49 9.25
C SER A 253 2.69 -1.70 8.59
N SER A 254 2.94 -1.13 7.41
CA SER A 254 1.95 -0.30 6.75
C SER A 254 1.96 -0.45 5.23
N ALA A 255 0.80 -0.21 4.64
CA ALA A 255 0.63 -0.06 3.21
C ALA A 255 0.00 1.30 2.93
N TYR A 256 0.65 2.13 2.13
CA TYR A 256 0.17 3.48 1.83
C TYR A 256 0.06 3.68 0.32
N THR A 257 -1.15 3.91 -0.17
CA THR A 257 -1.40 4.19 -1.59
C THR A 257 -1.89 5.63 -1.75
N HIS A 258 -1.28 6.42 -2.64
CA HIS A 258 -1.77 7.79 -2.89
C HIS A 258 -3.03 7.78 -3.75
N PHE A 259 -3.02 7.02 -4.85
CA PHE A 259 -4.12 6.95 -5.79
C PHE A 259 -4.43 5.50 -6.18
N LEU A 260 -5.69 5.09 -6.02
CA LEU A 260 -6.24 3.86 -6.59
C LEU A 260 -7.29 4.22 -7.63
N VAL A 261 -7.00 3.97 -8.90
CA VAL A 261 -7.85 4.36 -10.04
C VAL A 261 -8.07 3.21 -11.01
N GLY A 262 -9.12 3.27 -11.84
CA GLY A 262 -9.26 2.35 -12.98
C GLY A 262 -9.30 0.87 -12.58
N VAL A 263 -9.95 0.54 -11.47
CA VAL A 263 -10.08 -0.84 -10.96
C VAL A 263 -10.78 -1.73 -12.01
N PRO A 264 -10.33 -2.98 -12.26
CA PRO A 264 -10.91 -3.87 -13.28
C PRO A 264 -12.39 -4.17 -13.04
N THR A 265 -13.26 -3.96 -14.04
CA THR A 265 -14.72 -4.14 -13.94
C THR A 265 -15.19 -5.59 -14.11
N THR A 266 -14.33 -6.48 -14.59
CA THR A 266 -14.70 -7.85 -14.98
C THR A 266 -14.53 -8.88 -13.87
N ALA A 267 -14.01 -8.49 -12.70
CA ALA A 267 -13.79 -9.39 -11.58
C ALA A 267 -13.96 -8.67 -10.23
N GLN A 268 -14.37 -9.44 -9.21
CA GLN A 268 -14.35 -8.96 -7.83
C GLN A 268 -12.94 -8.48 -7.48
N SER A 269 -12.86 -7.26 -6.96
CA SER A 269 -11.61 -6.54 -6.69
C SER A 269 -11.62 -5.99 -5.26
N SER A 270 -10.44 -5.71 -4.73
CA SER A 270 -10.32 -5.22 -3.35
C SER A 270 -9.18 -4.22 -3.17
N GLY A 271 -9.40 -3.22 -2.31
CA GLY A 271 -8.33 -2.34 -1.82
C GLY A 271 -7.39 -3.09 -0.88
N LEU A 272 -7.95 -3.72 0.15
CA LEU A 272 -7.28 -4.61 1.08
C LEU A 272 -7.99 -5.97 1.11
N LYS A 273 -7.24 -7.06 1.09
CA LYS A 273 -7.82 -8.40 1.12
C LYS A 273 -7.04 -9.33 2.04
N PHE A 274 -7.74 -10.03 2.92
CA PHE A 274 -7.18 -11.08 3.76
C PHE A 274 -7.46 -12.46 3.15
N LEU A 275 -6.45 -13.32 3.14
CA LEU A 275 -6.48 -14.69 2.64
C LEU A 275 -5.73 -15.62 3.59
N GLY A 276 -5.96 -16.93 3.45
CA GLY A 276 -5.28 -17.95 4.25
C GLY A 276 -5.93 -18.13 5.62
N GLY A 277 -5.12 -18.12 6.67
CA GLY A 277 -5.56 -18.16 8.07
C GLY A 277 -5.70 -16.77 8.69
N THR A 278 -5.94 -16.74 10.01
CA THR A 278 -6.14 -15.49 10.77
C THR A 278 -4.83 -15.03 11.43
N PRO A 279 -4.14 -14.02 10.88
CA PRO A 279 -2.94 -13.47 11.50
C PRO A 279 -3.26 -12.60 12.73
N THR A 280 -2.26 -12.44 13.60
CA THR A 280 -2.26 -11.43 14.66
C THR A 280 -1.79 -10.10 14.09
N LEU A 281 -2.69 -9.10 14.06
CA LEU A 281 -2.38 -7.75 13.62
C LEU A 281 -2.05 -6.86 14.83
N SER A 282 -0.87 -6.25 14.83
CA SER A 282 -0.46 -5.28 15.85
C SER A 282 0.09 -4.02 15.18
N SER A 283 -0.68 -2.93 15.18
CA SER A 283 -0.29 -1.69 14.49
C SER A 283 -0.08 -1.87 12.97
N PHE A 284 -0.84 -2.76 12.34
CA PHE A 284 -0.90 -2.85 10.88
C PHE A 284 -1.94 -1.86 10.34
N VAL A 285 -1.51 -0.93 9.48
CA VAL A 285 -2.39 0.12 8.93
C VAL A 285 -2.30 0.14 7.41
N THR A 286 -3.45 0.09 6.75
CA THR A 286 -3.55 0.34 5.31
C THR A 286 -4.22 1.70 5.06
N THR A 287 -3.59 2.56 4.27
CA THR A 287 -4.18 3.83 3.84
C THR A 287 -4.20 3.90 2.33
N ILE A 288 -5.35 4.22 1.75
CA ILE A 288 -5.51 4.49 0.31
C ILE A 288 -6.09 5.90 0.21
N MET A 289 -5.21 6.90 0.02
CA MET A 289 -5.56 8.32 0.15
C MET A 289 -6.73 8.72 -0.73
N SER A 290 -6.65 8.40 -2.02
CA SER A 290 -7.70 8.68 -3.00
C SER A 290 -8.12 7.40 -3.71
N VAL A 291 -9.40 7.07 -3.64
CA VAL A 291 -10.00 5.91 -4.29
C VAL A 291 -10.99 6.38 -5.35
N ASP A 292 -10.72 6.07 -6.60
CA ASP A 292 -11.67 6.13 -7.71
C ASP A 292 -11.83 4.70 -8.28
N PRO A 293 -12.66 3.87 -7.63
CA PRO A 293 -13.04 2.61 -8.23
C PRO A 293 -13.88 2.99 -9.43
N ASN A 294 -13.35 2.81 -10.65
CA ASN A 294 -14.04 3.08 -11.92
C ASN A 294 -15.55 2.96 -11.70
N ILE A 295 -16.28 4.08 -11.76
CA ILE A 295 -17.64 4.28 -11.19
C ILE A 295 -18.65 3.17 -11.61
N LYS A 296 -18.28 2.37 -12.60
CA LYS A 296 -18.99 1.21 -13.13
C LYS A 296 -18.64 -0.14 -12.51
N ASN A 297 -17.79 -0.23 -11.47
CA ASN A 297 -17.40 -1.51 -10.87
C ASN A 297 -18.17 -1.80 -9.57
N PRO A 298 -19.37 -2.43 -9.63
CA PRO A 298 -20.15 -2.75 -8.44
C PRO A 298 -19.53 -3.85 -7.56
N THR A 299 -18.45 -4.50 -8.02
CA THR A 299 -17.83 -5.64 -7.32
C THR A 299 -16.54 -5.28 -6.58
N PHE A 300 -16.19 -4.00 -6.53
CA PHE A 300 -15.05 -3.51 -5.76
C PHE A 300 -15.40 -3.36 -4.27
N ASN A 301 -14.59 -3.97 -3.41
CA ASN A 301 -14.65 -3.78 -1.96
C ASN A 301 -13.43 -2.96 -1.48
N LEU A 302 -13.60 -2.05 -0.52
CA LEU A 302 -12.42 -1.43 0.10
C LEU A 302 -11.60 -2.49 0.83
N ILE A 303 -12.31 -3.33 1.60
CA ILE A 303 -11.70 -4.37 2.41
C ILE A 303 -12.52 -5.66 2.33
N THR A 304 -11.83 -6.76 2.08
CA THR A 304 -12.43 -8.09 2.00
C THR A 304 -11.69 -9.05 2.93
N ASN A 305 -12.42 -9.77 3.79
CA ASN A 305 -11.90 -10.95 4.48
C ASN A 305 -12.35 -12.23 3.77
N LYS A 306 -11.39 -12.98 3.24
CA LYS A 306 -11.54 -14.36 2.74
C LYS A 306 -10.60 -15.34 3.47
N ALA A 307 -10.07 -14.95 4.64
CA ALA A 307 -9.33 -15.86 5.51
C ALA A 307 -10.28 -16.89 6.14
N SER A 308 -9.71 -17.96 6.71
CA SER A 308 -10.45 -19.07 7.32
C SER A 308 -11.23 -18.69 8.58
N GLY A 309 -11.08 -17.47 9.09
CA GLY A 309 -11.75 -16.99 10.30
C GLY A 309 -11.80 -15.46 10.40
N PRO A 310 -12.30 -14.93 11.53
CA PRO A 310 -12.40 -13.49 11.75
C PRO A 310 -11.03 -12.81 11.80
N ILE A 311 -10.90 -11.66 11.14
CA ILE A 311 -9.70 -10.81 11.24
C ILE A 311 -9.91 -9.78 12.34
N SER A 312 -8.98 -9.74 13.30
CA SER A 312 -9.05 -8.83 14.44
C SER A 312 -8.18 -7.59 14.24
N ASN A 313 -8.64 -6.43 14.70
CA ASN A 313 -7.89 -5.16 14.78
C ASN A 313 -7.31 -4.65 13.45
N ALA A 314 -7.97 -4.95 12.33
CA ALA A 314 -7.59 -4.39 11.04
C ALA A 314 -7.87 -2.88 11.02
N VAL A 315 -6.96 -2.09 10.44
CA VAL A 315 -7.14 -0.64 10.26
C VAL A 315 -7.02 -0.28 8.79
N ILE A 316 -8.05 0.35 8.24
CA ILE A 316 -8.05 0.86 6.86
C ILE A 316 -8.55 2.31 6.79
N ARG A 317 -7.91 3.13 5.95
CA ARG A 317 -8.24 4.54 5.77
C ARG A 317 -8.37 4.89 4.29
N ALA A 318 -9.47 5.52 3.93
CA ALA A 318 -9.77 6.06 2.60
C ALA A 318 -10.27 7.52 2.71
N PRO A 319 -9.36 8.50 2.96
CA PRO A 319 -9.73 9.88 3.25
C PRO A 319 -10.23 10.69 2.04
N ALA A 320 -10.24 10.14 0.84
CA ALA A 320 -10.95 10.66 -0.32
C ALA A 320 -11.45 9.51 -1.19
N TRP A 321 -12.75 9.43 -1.41
CA TRP A 321 -13.38 8.41 -2.23
C TRP A 321 -14.34 9.04 -3.24
N ALA A 322 -14.18 8.75 -4.53
CA ALA A 322 -14.89 9.42 -5.63
C ALA A 322 -16.40 9.15 -5.66
N GLY A 323 -16.86 7.96 -5.28
CA GLY A 323 -18.26 7.63 -4.99
C GLY A 323 -18.49 6.12 -4.99
N PHE A 324 -19.71 5.70 -4.67
CA PHE A 324 -20.10 4.28 -4.72
C PHE A 324 -21.01 3.99 -5.93
N PRO A 325 -20.66 3.02 -6.78
CA PRO A 325 -21.61 2.46 -7.75
C PRO A 325 -22.85 1.89 -7.04
N ALA A 326 -23.95 1.73 -7.78
CA ALA A 326 -25.09 0.99 -7.24
C ALA A 326 -24.70 -0.45 -6.88
N ASP A 327 -25.24 -0.98 -5.78
CA ASP A 327 -25.00 -2.33 -5.28
C ASP A 327 -23.55 -2.65 -4.85
N SER A 328 -22.67 -1.65 -4.74
CA SER A 328 -21.29 -1.87 -4.31
C SER A 328 -21.18 -2.15 -2.83
N THR A 329 -20.40 -3.17 -2.47
CA THR A 329 -20.09 -3.52 -1.08
C THR A 329 -18.76 -2.88 -0.67
N PHE A 330 -18.74 -2.13 0.43
CA PHE A 330 -17.53 -1.46 0.95
C PHE A 330 -16.66 -2.41 1.78
N VAL A 331 -17.28 -3.14 2.71
CA VAL A 331 -16.64 -4.16 3.55
C VAL A 331 -17.33 -5.49 3.33
N SER A 332 -16.55 -6.54 3.12
CA SER A 332 -17.03 -7.92 2.94
C SER A 332 -16.27 -8.89 3.84
N GLY A 333 -16.99 -9.79 4.52
CA GLY A 333 -16.42 -10.82 5.40
C GLY A 333 -16.50 -10.50 6.91
N VAL A 334 -15.88 -11.35 7.73
CA VAL A 334 -15.97 -11.29 9.20
C VAL A 334 -14.79 -10.53 9.83
N PHE A 335 -15.05 -9.48 10.59
CA PHE A 335 -14.03 -8.69 11.29
C PHE A 335 -14.40 -8.46 12.76
N ASN A 336 -13.38 -8.43 13.62
CA ASN A 336 -13.53 -8.03 15.02
C ASN A 336 -12.63 -6.81 15.30
N GLY A 337 -13.17 -5.70 15.78
CA GLY A 337 -12.34 -4.51 16.05
C GLY A 337 -11.80 -3.83 14.79
N LEU A 338 -12.47 -3.95 13.63
CA LEU A 338 -12.09 -3.21 12.42
C LEU A 338 -12.20 -1.71 12.68
N SER A 339 -11.21 -0.94 12.28
CA SER A 339 -11.28 0.53 12.21
C SER A 339 -11.19 0.96 10.75
N ALA A 340 -12.32 1.40 10.18
CA ALA A 340 -12.40 1.87 8.80
C ALA A 340 -12.76 3.35 8.77
N LEU A 341 -11.90 4.19 8.19
CA LEU A 341 -12.17 5.60 7.93
C LEU A 341 -12.43 5.80 6.44
N VAL A 342 -13.52 6.47 6.09
CA VAL A 342 -13.89 6.79 4.70
C VAL A 342 -14.36 8.22 4.64
N LYS A 343 -13.82 9.00 3.69
CA LYS A 343 -14.43 10.27 3.34
C LYS A 343 -14.87 10.26 1.89
N VAL A 344 -16.17 10.35 1.67
CA VAL A 344 -16.77 10.26 0.34
C VAL A 344 -16.95 11.67 -0.22
N ALA A 345 -16.48 11.87 -1.45
CA ALA A 345 -16.61 13.12 -2.19
C ALA A 345 -17.80 13.10 -3.19
N GLY A 346 -18.31 11.91 -3.55
CA GLY A 346 -19.47 11.74 -4.44
C GLY A 346 -20.65 10.98 -3.83
N SER A 347 -21.66 10.69 -4.65
CA SER A 347 -22.89 10.02 -4.20
C SER A 347 -22.64 8.59 -3.71
N ILE A 348 -23.37 8.20 -2.66
CA ILE A 348 -23.38 6.84 -2.13
C ILE A 348 -24.62 6.11 -2.60
N LYS A 349 -24.49 5.03 -3.39
CA LYS A 349 -25.64 4.21 -3.81
C LYS A 349 -25.80 2.96 -2.91
N THR A 350 -26.85 2.17 -3.14
CA THR A 350 -27.31 1.07 -2.27
C THR A 350 -26.25 -0.02 -1.95
N LYS A 351 -26.38 -0.66 -0.78
CA LYS A 351 -25.61 -1.83 -0.24
C LYS A 351 -24.15 -1.61 0.18
N VAL A 352 -23.86 -0.50 0.83
CA VAL A 352 -22.50 -0.13 1.23
C VAL A 352 -21.89 -1.09 2.26
N LEU A 353 -22.61 -1.63 3.25
CA LEU A 353 -21.99 -2.41 4.33
C LEU A 353 -22.45 -3.87 4.35
N SER A 354 -21.52 -4.84 4.32
CA SER A 354 -21.82 -6.28 4.46
C SER A 354 -20.95 -7.00 5.50
N SER A 355 -20.35 -6.27 6.45
CA SER A 355 -19.48 -6.84 7.48
C SER A 355 -20.26 -7.62 8.54
N SER A 356 -19.69 -8.74 9.01
CA SER A 356 -20.12 -9.43 10.23
C SER A 356 -19.00 -9.41 11.28
N GLY A 357 -19.36 -9.65 12.55
CA GLY A 357 -18.41 -9.65 13.69
C GLY A 357 -18.59 -8.46 14.64
N ALA A 358 -17.73 -8.37 15.66
CA ALA A 358 -17.94 -7.51 16.83
C ALA A 358 -17.02 -6.27 16.84
N ASN A 359 -17.46 -5.17 17.46
CA ASN A 359 -16.65 -3.98 17.74
C ASN A 359 -16.05 -3.28 16.50
N ASN A 360 -16.71 -3.31 15.34
CA ASN A 360 -16.21 -2.65 14.15
C ASN A 360 -16.60 -1.16 14.15
N ALA A 361 -15.60 -0.28 14.06
CA ALA A 361 -15.76 1.17 13.98
C ALA A 361 -15.68 1.66 12.53
N TYR A 362 -16.70 2.40 12.09
CA TYR A 362 -16.75 3.00 10.76
C TYR A 362 -16.87 4.52 10.89
N ASP A 363 -15.81 5.25 10.56
CA ASP A 363 -15.80 6.71 10.51
C ASP A 363 -16.12 7.18 9.09
N TRP A 364 -17.28 7.81 8.91
CA TRP A 364 -17.76 8.31 7.62
C TRP A 364 -17.76 9.84 7.62
N GLY A 365 -16.97 10.43 6.73
CA GLY A 365 -16.99 11.86 6.45
C GLY A 365 -17.43 12.17 5.02
N GLY A 366 -17.95 13.36 4.76
CA GLY A 366 -18.17 13.85 3.40
C GLY A 366 -18.69 15.28 3.42
N ALA A 367 -18.50 16.00 2.31
CA ALA A 367 -19.20 17.26 2.06
C ALA A 367 -20.46 16.91 1.25
N TRP A 368 -21.58 16.69 1.93
CA TRP A 368 -22.82 16.27 1.28
C TRP A 368 -23.63 17.51 0.91
N ASN A 369 -23.92 17.68 -0.38
CA ASN A 369 -25.04 18.53 -0.79
C ASN A 369 -26.33 17.75 -0.52
N ARG A 370 -27.31 18.38 0.16
CA ARG A 370 -28.61 17.79 0.50
C ARG A 370 -29.28 17.13 -0.70
N ASP A 371 -29.12 17.72 -1.89
CA ASP A 371 -29.82 17.30 -3.10
C ASP A 371 -29.13 16.14 -3.85
N ALA A 372 -27.96 15.67 -3.39
CA ALA A 372 -27.20 14.54 -3.97
C ALA A 372 -27.03 13.34 -3.03
N ALA A 373 -27.59 13.42 -1.82
CA ALA A 373 -27.50 12.39 -0.78
C ALA A 373 -28.44 11.21 -1.12
N VAL A 374 -27.86 10.04 -1.35
CA VAL A 374 -28.61 8.79 -1.52
C VAL A 374 -28.33 7.89 -0.31
N ASN A 375 -29.38 7.20 0.16
CA ASN A 375 -29.39 6.44 1.40
C ASN A 375 -28.30 5.35 1.44
N MET A 376 -27.58 5.24 2.57
CA MET A 376 -26.69 4.11 2.87
C MET A 376 -27.50 2.91 3.36
N TYR A 377 -27.31 1.73 2.75
CA TYR A 377 -27.95 0.48 3.19
C TYR A 377 -26.90 -0.50 3.75
N ALA A 378 -27.14 -1.01 4.97
CA ALA A 378 -26.41 -2.15 5.53
C ALA A 378 -27.14 -3.46 5.15
N GLY A 379 -26.39 -4.51 4.79
CA GLY A 379 -26.92 -5.83 4.48
C GLY A 379 -27.30 -6.63 5.73
N ARG A 380 -28.28 -7.54 5.60
CA ARG A 380 -28.79 -8.39 6.69
C ARG A 380 -27.95 -9.66 6.82
N GLN A 381 -27.41 -9.95 8.01
CA GLN A 381 -26.91 -11.30 8.34
C GLN A 381 -28.03 -12.10 9.00
N LYS A 382 -28.30 -13.31 8.51
CA LYS A 382 -29.26 -14.23 9.13
C LYS A 382 -28.61 -14.85 10.37
N ASN A 383 -29.18 -14.62 11.55
CA ASN A 383 -28.83 -15.24 12.85
C ASN A 383 -27.39 -15.01 13.37
N PRO A 384 -27.00 -13.78 13.78
CA PRO A 384 -25.79 -13.58 14.59
C PRO A 384 -25.99 -14.07 16.05
N PRO A 385 -24.93 -14.56 16.74
CA PRO A 385 -25.01 -15.01 18.13
C PRO A 385 -25.45 -13.90 19.11
N ALA A 386 -26.31 -14.22 20.08
CA ALA A 386 -26.90 -13.29 21.05
C ALA A 386 -25.89 -12.45 21.87
N SER A 387 -24.68 -12.96 22.08
CA SER A 387 -23.60 -12.27 22.80
C SER A 387 -22.86 -11.20 21.96
N ALA A 388 -23.14 -11.11 20.65
CA ALA A 388 -22.50 -10.16 19.73
C ALA A 388 -23.41 -8.97 19.35
N LEU A 389 -24.61 -8.88 19.94
CA LEU A 389 -25.76 -8.30 19.24
C LEU A 389 -26.17 -6.87 19.65
N ILE A 390 -25.60 -6.28 20.69
CA ILE A 390 -26.00 -4.94 21.16
C ILE A 390 -24.81 -4.30 21.87
N THR A 391 -23.87 -3.64 21.19
CA THR A 391 -23.02 -2.61 21.87
C THR A 391 -22.08 -1.76 21.02
N SER A 392 -21.66 -2.10 19.79
CA SER A 392 -20.35 -1.54 19.38
C SER A 392 -20.07 -1.23 17.90
N ASN A 393 -21.03 -1.38 16.99
CA ASN A 393 -20.89 -0.83 15.63
C ASN A 393 -21.51 0.56 15.60
N TYR A 394 -20.69 1.62 15.48
CA TYR A 394 -21.16 3.00 15.38
C TYR A 394 -20.71 3.63 14.06
N ALA A 395 -21.57 4.45 13.46
CA ALA A 395 -21.19 5.43 12.46
C ALA A 395 -21.21 6.81 13.13
N SER A 396 -20.12 7.58 12.98
CA SER A 396 -19.98 8.96 13.47
C SER A 396 -20.26 9.95 12.37
N ILE A 397 -21.25 10.84 12.54
CA ILE A 397 -21.53 11.94 11.59
C ILE A 397 -20.99 13.26 12.15
N LYS A 398 -20.16 13.96 11.37
CA LYS A 398 -19.51 15.22 11.76
C LYS A 398 -20.22 16.44 11.18
N PHE A 399 -20.73 17.34 12.03
CA PHE A 399 -21.22 18.65 11.59
C PHE A 399 -20.09 19.69 11.49
N PRO A 400 -19.88 20.35 10.33
CA PRO A 400 -18.88 21.40 10.20
C PRO A 400 -19.28 22.67 10.99
N PRO A 401 -18.32 23.37 11.63
CA PRO A 401 -18.60 24.59 12.43
C PRO A 401 -19.31 25.72 11.66
N ALA A 402 -19.15 25.77 10.34
CA ALA A 402 -19.83 26.75 9.49
C ALA A 402 -21.38 26.63 9.55
N LEU A 403 -21.91 25.43 9.77
CA LEU A 403 -23.35 25.20 9.95
C LEU A 403 -23.87 25.66 11.31
N LEU A 404 -22.97 26.02 12.23
CA LEU A 404 -23.30 26.38 13.61
C LEU A 404 -22.98 27.85 13.91
N THR A 405 -22.41 28.61 12.97
CA THR A 405 -21.93 29.99 13.20
C THR A 405 -22.66 31.02 12.34
N GLY A 406 -22.73 32.27 12.84
CA GLY A 406 -23.11 33.48 12.06
C GLY A 406 -24.58 33.63 11.68
N SER A 407 -25.40 32.60 11.78
CA SER A 407 -26.82 32.62 11.38
C SER A 407 -27.77 32.03 12.43
N TRP A 408 -27.28 31.71 13.63
CA TRP A 408 -28.06 31.07 14.69
C TRP A 408 -28.34 32.06 15.83
N PRO A 409 -29.54 32.67 15.87
CA PRO A 409 -29.89 33.69 16.87
C PRO A 409 -29.85 33.15 18.30
N ALA A 410 -29.75 34.07 19.26
CA ALA A 410 -29.84 33.76 20.68
C ALA A 410 -31.16 33.04 21.01
N GLY A 411 -31.10 31.97 21.81
CA GLY A 411 -32.28 31.19 22.21
C GLY A 411 -32.93 30.37 21.09
N GLY A 412 -32.51 30.56 19.83
CA GLY A 412 -33.10 29.91 18.67
C GLY A 412 -32.82 28.41 18.64
N THR A 413 -33.73 27.66 18.05
CA THR A 413 -33.56 26.23 17.78
C THR A 413 -33.16 26.00 16.32
N ARG A 414 -32.42 24.92 16.09
CA ARG A 414 -32.15 24.39 14.75
C ARG A 414 -32.37 22.90 14.76
N THR A 415 -33.10 22.45 13.75
CA THR A 415 -33.45 21.05 13.59
C THR A 415 -32.61 20.43 12.50
N PHE A 416 -31.93 19.34 12.85
CA PHE A 416 -31.11 18.54 11.96
C PHE A 416 -31.78 17.20 11.75
N TYR A 417 -31.91 16.77 10.50
CA TYR A 417 -32.43 15.45 10.17
C TYR A 417 -31.27 14.49 9.95
N LEU A 418 -31.24 13.41 10.72
CA LEU A 418 -30.36 12.28 10.50
C LEU A 418 -31.19 11.19 9.80
N ASN A 419 -30.93 10.99 8.51
CA ASN A 419 -31.55 9.91 7.76
C ASN A 419 -30.68 8.64 7.88
N HIS A 420 -31.24 7.52 8.32
CA HIS A 420 -30.53 6.27 8.61
C HIS A 420 -31.20 5.04 7.95
N VAL A 421 -30.96 4.72 6.69
CA VAL A 421 -31.56 3.49 6.10
C VAL A 421 -30.77 2.23 6.44
N MET A 422 -30.66 1.90 7.74
CA MET A 422 -30.04 0.65 8.19
C MET A 422 -31.11 -0.45 8.27
N ALA A 423 -31.15 -1.30 7.24
CA ALA A 423 -31.82 -2.61 7.14
C ALA A 423 -33.14 -2.81 7.88
N THR A 424 -34.28 -2.51 7.24
CA THR A 424 -35.61 -3.21 7.34
C THR A 424 -36.08 -3.77 8.69
N GLY A 425 -35.67 -3.19 9.81
CA GLY A 425 -36.02 -3.63 11.15
C GLY A 425 -35.63 -2.50 12.09
N GLY A 426 -36.64 -1.92 12.75
CA GLY A 426 -36.56 -0.61 13.40
C GLY A 426 -35.28 -0.35 14.19
N LEU A 427 -34.89 0.92 14.23
CA LEU A 427 -33.81 1.41 15.06
C LEU A 427 -34.13 1.09 16.53
N LYS A 428 -33.53 0.03 17.09
CA LYS A 428 -33.90 -0.43 18.44
C LYS A 428 -33.33 0.45 19.57
N ARG A 429 -32.29 1.27 19.34
CA ARG A 429 -31.73 2.15 20.38
C ARG A 429 -30.71 3.17 19.87
N ILE A 430 -30.89 4.43 20.28
CA ILE A 430 -29.81 5.41 20.39
C ILE A 430 -29.36 5.40 21.85
N LEU A 431 -28.15 4.91 22.13
CA LEU A 431 -27.55 5.00 23.45
C LEU A 431 -26.63 6.24 23.48
N LEU A 432 -27.19 7.37 23.89
CA LEU A 432 -26.43 8.44 24.51
C LEU A 432 -26.32 8.01 25.98
N GLY A 433 -25.12 7.80 26.52
CA GLY A 433 -24.96 7.22 27.87
C GLY A 433 -25.57 8.09 28.99
N PRO A 434 -25.49 7.65 30.26
CA PRO A 434 -26.09 6.43 30.81
C PRO A 434 -27.56 6.67 31.17
N GLY A 435 -28.45 5.81 30.66
CA GLY A 435 -29.88 5.83 31.01
C GLY A 435 -30.77 6.09 29.81
N ARG A 436 -31.89 5.39 29.73
CA ARG A 436 -32.95 5.55 28.71
C ARG A 436 -33.15 7.04 28.42
N VAL A 437 -33.22 7.45 27.15
CA VAL A 437 -33.65 8.80 26.77
C VAL A 437 -34.99 9.06 27.48
N PRO A 438 -35.03 9.87 28.55
CA PRO A 438 -36.29 10.41 28.99
C PRO A 438 -36.69 11.34 27.84
N THR A 439 -37.93 11.27 27.41
CA THR A 439 -38.47 12.00 26.25
C THR A 439 -38.32 13.53 26.33
N LEU A 440 -37.67 14.07 27.38
CA LEU A 440 -37.67 15.47 27.80
C LEU A 440 -36.37 15.98 28.47
N ALA A 441 -35.25 15.24 28.53
CA ALA A 441 -34.04 15.77 29.18
C ALA A 441 -33.14 16.51 28.18
N GLU A 442 -33.16 17.85 28.20
CA GLU A 442 -32.13 18.66 27.52
C GLU A 442 -30.75 18.30 28.06
N PHE A 443 -29.75 18.13 27.20
CA PHE A 443 -28.36 17.93 27.63
C PHE A 443 -27.38 18.80 26.85
N THR A 444 -26.37 19.32 27.56
CA THR A 444 -25.38 20.27 27.03
C THR A 444 -24.28 19.55 26.27
N ILE A 445 -24.05 19.96 25.02
CA ILE A 445 -23.00 19.40 24.14
C ILE A 445 -21.71 20.21 24.27
N ASN A 446 -21.86 21.53 24.37
CA ASN A 446 -20.80 22.53 24.50
C ASN A 446 -21.42 23.72 25.27
N PRO A 447 -20.70 24.47 26.12
CA PRO A 447 -21.18 25.76 26.65
C PRO A 447 -21.77 26.64 25.54
N GLY A 448 -23.11 26.66 25.45
CA GLY A 448 -23.86 27.41 24.43
C GLY A 448 -24.73 26.60 23.47
N ILE A 449 -24.62 25.27 23.41
CA ILE A 449 -25.49 24.40 22.60
C ILE A 449 -26.01 23.25 23.46
N VAL A 450 -27.33 23.12 23.52
CA VAL A 450 -28.02 21.97 24.14
C VAL A 450 -28.76 21.18 23.07
N VAL A 451 -28.84 19.86 23.23
CA VAL A 451 -29.86 19.06 22.53
C VAL A 451 -31.18 19.37 23.20
N HIS A 452 -32.09 20.02 22.48
CA HIS A 452 -33.42 20.40 22.96
C HIS A 452 -34.44 19.27 22.79
N SER A 453 -34.38 18.54 21.68
CA SER A 453 -35.20 17.35 21.47
C SER A 453 -34.55 16.37 20.49
N ILE A 454 -34.90 15.09 20.66
CA ILE A 454 -34.65 14.04 19.67
C ILE A 454 -35.98 13.35 19.42
N LYS A 455 -36.46 13.39 18.18
CA LYS A 455 -37.72 12.78 17.78
C LYS A 455 -37.50 11.82 16.62
N ASP A 456 -37.97 10.58 16.77
CA ASP A 456 -38.14 9.68 15.63
C ASP A 456 -39.37 10.15 14.84
N VAL A 457 -39.17 10.59 13.60
CA VAL A 457 -40.24 11.08 12.73
C VAL A 457 -40.68 10.04 11.71
N GLY A 458 -40.25 8.79 11.88
CA GLY A 458 -40.59 7.68 10.99
C GLY A 458 -39.75 7.67 9.70
N SER A 459 -39.92 6.63 8.89
CA SER A 459 -39.25 6.47 7.59
C SER A 459 -37.72 6.66 7.66
N TYR A 460 -37.10 6.15 8.73
CA TYR A 460 -35.66 6.21 8.96
C TYR A 460 -35.09 7.61 9.22
N ASN A 461 -35.91 8.56 9.69
CA ASN A 461 -35.47 9.92 9.99
C ASN A 461 -35.52 10.18 11.49
N LEU A 462 -34.40 10.65 12.03
CA LEU A 462 -34.32 11.21 13.37
C LEU A 462 -34.21 12.72 13.24
N GLU A 463 -35.13 13.41 13.89
CA GLU A 463 -35.11 14.85 14.06
C GLU A 463 -34.35 15.17 15.35
N VAL A 464 -33.20 15.84 15.22
CA VAL A 464 -32.42 16.33 16.36
C VAL A 464 -32.52 17.84 16.38
N THR A 465 -33.22 18.38 17.37
CA THR A 465 -33.30 19.81 17.58
C THR A 465 -32.25 20.24 18.59
N LEU A 466 -31.37 21.13 18.16
CA LEU A 466 -30.41 21.79 19.02
C LEU A 466 -30.92 23.19 19.37
N ARG A 467 -30.55 23.71 20.53
CA ARG A 467 -30.86 25.08 20.95
C ARG A 467 -29.59 25.83 21.29
N ASN A 468 -29.49 27.07 20.79
CA ASN A 468 -28.46 28.01 21.21
C ASN A 468 -28.85 28.58 22.58
N THR A 469 -28.10 28.22 23.62
CA THR A 469 -28.32 28.72 24.99
C THR A 469 -27.53 29.97 25.30
N LEU A 470 -26.69 30.45 24.36
CA LEU A 470 -26.05 31.75 24.51
C LEU A 470 -27.07 32.85 24.28
N GLY A 471 -27.01 33.90 25.10
CA GLY A 471 -27.75 35.16 24.90
C GLY A 471 -27.29 35.97 23.68
N ARG A 472 -26.52 35.36 22.77
CA ARG A 472 -25.98 35.95 21.54
C ARG A 472 -25.83 34.88 20.46
N ALA A 473 -25.56 35.31 19.23
CA ALA A 473 -25.25 34.38 18.14
C ALA A 473 -23.94 33.60 18.42
N LEU A 474 -23.93 32.33 18.02
CA LEU A 474 -22.75 31.48 18.06
C LEU A 474 -21.70 31.95 17.05
N THR A 475 -20.47 32.12 17.53
CA THR A 475 -19.30 32.49 16.73
C THR A 475 -18.34 31.32 16.61
N LYS A 476 -17.40 31.39 15.67
CA LYS A 476 -16.35 30.37 15.51
C LYS A 476 -15.54 30.16 16.79
N LYS A 477 -15.34 31.23 17.58
CA LYS A 477 -14.62 31.19 18.85
C LYS A 477 -15.33 30.32 19.90
N ASP A 478 -16.66 30.34 19.92
CA ASP A 478 -17.48 29.54 20.87
C ASP A 478 -17.43 28.04 20.55
N LEU A 479 -17.05 27.72 19.31
CA LEU A 479 -16.89 26.35 18.84
C LEU A 479 -15.41 25.99 18.70
N THR A 480 -14.47 26.73 19.27
CA THR A 480 -13.03 26.43 19.17
C THR A 480 -12.46 26.15 20.55
N LEU A 481 -11.91 24.96 20.73
CA LEU A 481 -11.21 24.54 21.93
C LEU A 481 -9.95 25.40 22.17
N PRO A 482 -9.42 25.44 23.41
CA PRO A 482 -8.15 26.12 23.70
C PRO A 482 -6.97 25.64 22.84
N SER A 483 -7.05 24.41 22.32
CA SER A 483 -6.08 23.83 21.38
C SER A 483 -6.18 24.35 19.93
N GLY A 484 -7.10 25.27 19.64
CA GLY A 484 -7.36 25.77 18.28
C GLY A 484 -8.21 24.84 17.40
N SER A 485 -8.58 23.66 17.91
CA SER A 485 -9.46 22.70 17.22
C SER A 485 -10.93 23.04 17.43
N SER A 486 -11.77 22.94 16.40
CA SER A 486 -13.21 23.23 16.56
C SER A 486 -14.03 22.05 17.10
N TYR A 487 -14.94 22.32 18.04
CA TYR A 487 -16.00 21.41 18.46
C TYR A 487 -16.74 20.88 17.23
N SER A 488 -16.86 19.57 17.18
CA SER A 488 -17.61 18.85 16.16
C SER A 488 -18.66 18.01 16.89
N LEU A 489 -19.91 18.14 16.48
CA LEU A 489 -20.98 17.28 16.99
C LEU A 489 -20.84 15.91 16.32
N TYR A 490 -20.80 14.84 17.12
CA TYR A 490 -20.75 13.45 16.67
C TYR A 490 -22.05 12.75 17.05
N PHE A 491 -22.67 12.06 16.09
CA PHE A 491 -23.77 11.14 16.35
C PHE A 491 -23.26 9.72 16.18
N ASN A 492 -23.40 8.87 17.21
CA ASN A 492 -23.10 7.44 17.11
C ASN A 492 -24.38 6.67 16.75
N LEU A 493 -24.48 6.18 15.52
CA LEU A 493 -25.59 5.33 15.08
C LEU A 493 -25.26 3.85 15.33
N MET A 494 -25.93 3.22 16.28
CA MET A 494 -25.74 1.79 16.56
C MET A 494 -26.37 0.93 15.45
N ILE A 495 -25.56 0.10 14.79
CA ILE A 495 -26.03 -0.80 13.72
C ILE A 495 -26.49 -2.12 14.35
N GLY A 496 -27.81 -2.35 14.41
CA GLY A 496 -28.40 -3.62 14.84
C GLY A 496 -28.59 -4.59 13.67
N VAL A 497 -28.36 -5.88 13.90
CA VAL A 497 -28.72 -6.95 12.94
C VAL A 497 -30.09 -7.53 13.36
N PRO A 498 -31.10 -7.61 12.48
CA PRO A 498 -32.43 -8.10 12.86
C PRO A 498 -32.39 -9.62 13.14
N GLY A 499 -32.76 -10.06 14.35
CA GLY A 499 -32.83 -11.49 14.68
C GLY A 499 -33.28 -11.93 16.07
N LEU A 500 -33.69 -11.03 16.98
CA LEU A 500 -34.31 -11.42 18.26
C LEU A 500 -35.64 -10.69 18.43
N GLY A 501 -36.72 -11.46 18.27
CA GLY A 501 -37.99 -11.14 18.92
C GLY A 501 -37.78 -11.25 20.42
N VAL A 502 -38.17 -10.21 21.14
CA VAL A 502 -38.70 -10.39 22.50
C VAL A 502 -40.21 -10.39 22.32
#